data_AF-A0A960EUA7-F1
#
_entry.id   AF-A0A960EUA7-F1
#
_cell.length_a   1.000
_cell.length_b   1.000
_cell.length_c   1.000
_cell.angle_alpha   90.00
_cell.angle_beta   90.00
_cell.angle_gamma   90.00
#
_symmetry.space_group_name_H-M   'P 1'
#
loop_
_entity.id
_entity.type
_entity.pdbx_description
1 polymer ?
#
loop_
_entity_poly.entity_id
_entity_poly.type
_entity_poly.pdbx_seq_one_letter_code
_entity_poly.pdbx_strand_id
1 'polypeptide(L)'
;MRSRSHRAARPWTIAVLVTVIALALGAASCSSDDSGGSTADKQELTPADQTTTVTGPPSSTAVPVEPGTAEQYTKALLSSLTSDPDNTGLMNATEAACVAPKWVDSITPERFGKAGIAPEDLKTQKSMSVVNKVGLSVKEAKALVEKMKGCGIDVRERWLATTNTRGQVVDTKVRSCLEKKLTTDLVDTMAAVGLSGNTSDPTARQSSGEFLAVLQECGVYPAGQ
;
A
#
# COMPACT_ATOMS: atom_id res chain seq x y z
N MET A 1 -36.65 41.85 19.36
CA MET A 1 -35.21 41.92 18.97
C MET A 1 -34.89 40.77 18.00
N ARG A 2 -33.82 40.86 17.21
CA ARG A 2 -33.41 39.80 16.28
C ARG A 2 -32.31 38.93 16.91
N SER A 3 -32.34 37.62 16.64
CA SER A 3 -31.13 36.80 16.58
C SER A 3 -31.30 35.74 15.48
N ARG A 4 -30.44 35.78 14.46
CA ARG A 4 -30.33 34.73 13.43
C ARG A 4 -28.98 34.04 13.62
N SER A 5 -28.99 32.85 14.18
CA SER A 5 -27.77 32.05 14.41
C SER A 5 -27.25 31.44 13.10
N HIS A 6 -26.58 32.24 12.28
CA HIS A 6 -25.84 31.75 11.12
C HIS A 6 -24.66 30.88 11.58
N ARG A 7 -24.84 29.55 11.60
CA ARG A 7 -23.72 28.61 11.71
C ARG A 7 -22.98 28.61 10.36
N ALA A 8 -21.86 29.33 10.30
CA ALA A 8 -21.00 29.30 9.12
C ALA A 8 -20.40 27.90 8.93
N ALA A 9 -20.63 27.29 7.76
CA ALA A 9 -19.92 26.09 7.36
C ALA A 9 -18.43 26.45 7.16
N ARG A 10 -17.53 25.79 7.89
CA ARG A 10 -16.08 25.95 7.70
C ARG A 10 -15.68 25.06 6.52
N PRO A 11 -15.09 25.59 5.43
CA PRO A 11 -14.64 24.75 4.32
C PRO A 11 -13.54 23.81 4.81
N TRP A 12 -13.71 22.51 4.53
CA TRP A 12 -12.77 21.47 4.94
C TRP A 12 -11.61 21.45 3.94
N THR A 13 -10.49 22.06 4.30
CA THR A 13 -9.29 22.11 3.46
C THR A 13 -8.63 20.74 3.40
N ILE A 14 -8.98 19.96 2.37
CA ILE A 14 -8.30 18.71 2.05
C ILE A 14 -6.85 19.05 1.62
N ALA A 15 -5.88 18.59 2.41
CA ALA A 15 -4.47 18.78 2.10
C ALA A 15 -4.04 17.83 0.99
N VAL A 16 -3.92 18.33 -0.23
CA VAL A 16 -3.31 17.60 -1.35
C VAL A 16 -1.81 17.51 -1.09
N LEU A 17 -1.32 16.30 -0.82
CA LEU A 17 0.10 16.05 -0.54
C LEU A 17 0.70 15.17 -1.64
N VAL A 18 1.03 15.81 -2.76
CA VAL A 18 1.87 15.22 -3.82
C VAL A 18 3.30 15.16 -3.31
N THR A 19 3.93 14.00 -3.35
CA THR A 19 5.35 13.83 -2.96
C THR A 19 6.12 13.14 -4.08
N VAL A 20 6.64 13.94 -5.01
CA VAL A 20 7.54 13.47 -6.07
C VAL A 20 8.99 13.74 -5.64
N ILE A 21 9.68 12.64 -5.35
CA ILE A 21 11.13 12.37 -5.49
C ILE A 21 12.09 13.58 -5.43
N ALA A 22 12.97 13.57 -4.43
CA ALA A 22 14.30 14.17 -4.51
C ALA A 22 15.36 13.12 -4.13
N LEU A 23 15.97 12.46 -5.13
CA LEU A 23 17.20 11.68 -4.97
C LEU A 23 18.38 12.42 -5.62
N ALA A 24 19.38 12.81 -4.84
CA ALA A 24 20.74 13.06 -5.32
C ALA A 24 21.77 13.11 -4.18
N LEU A 25 22.82 12.28 -4.31
CA LEU A 25 24.24 12.56 -4.05
C LEU A 25 24.66 13.29 -2.73
N GLY A 26 25.48 12.63 -1.91
CA GLY A 26 26.11 13.27 -0.74
C GLY A 26 27.15 12.42 0.01
N ALA A 27 28.37 12.33 -0.54
CA ALA A 27 29.65 11.88 0.02
C ALA A 27 29.72 11.11 1.37
N ALA A 28 30.50 10.02 1.38
CA ALA A 28 31.04 9.45 2.62
C ALA A 28 32.17 10.34 3.19
N SER A 29 32.06 10.76 4.46
CA SER A 29 33.20 11.22 5.28
C SER A 29 32.83 11.31 6.76
N CYS A 30 33.41 10.43 7.57
CA CYS A 30 33.84 10.75 8.94
C CYS A 30 34.83 9.66 9.39
N SER A 31 36.08 9.80 8.97
CA SER A 31 37.22 9.03 9.50
C SER A 31 37.82 9.78 10.68
N SER A 32 38.40 9.05 11.63
CA SER A 32 39.39 9.53 12.61
C SER A 32 38.91 10.51 13.68
N ASP A 33 39.51 10.64 14.87
CA ASP A 33 40.33 9.77 15.75
C ASP A 33 40.22 10.41 17.18
N ASP A 34 40.92 10.12 18.29
CA ASP A 34 42.19 9.43 18.57
C ASP A 34 42.22 8.94 20.05
N SER A 35 43.16 8.02 20.34
CA SER A 35 43.89 7.77 21.60
C SER A 35 43.23 7.88 22.99
N GLY A 36 43.37 6.79 23.77
CA GLY A 36 43.24 6.78 25.23
C GLY A 36 43.86 5.49 25.82
N GLY A 37 45.09 5.56 26.34
CA GLY A 37 45.90 4.38 26.64
C GLY A 37 45.87 3.86 28.08
N SER A 38 46.08 2.55 28.21
CA SER A 38 46.63 1.76 29.34
C SER A 38 46.71 2.37 30.75
N THR A 39 46.07 1.70 31.71
CA THR A 39 46.79 0.89 32.72
C THR A 39 45.95 -0.30 33.17
N ALA A 40 46.61 -1.34 33.69
CA ALA A 40 45.96 -2.47 34.35
C ALA A 40 46.02 -2.29 35.88
N ASP A 41 45.00 -2.75 36.59
CA ASP A 41 45.11 -2.99 38.04
C ASP A 41 44.28 -4.22 38.47
N LYS A 42 44.53 -4.72 39.68
CA LYS A 42 43.96 -5.97 40.21
C LYS A 42 43.02 -5.73 41.40
N GLN A 43 41.82 -6.29 41.34
CA GLN A 43 41.07 -6.84 42.48
C GLN A 43 40.03 -7.82 41.90
N GLU A 44 40.02 -9.11 42.25
CA GLU A 44 39.74 -9.77 43.54
C GLU A 44 38.22 -10.07 43.70
N LEU A 45 37.91 -11.24 44.24
CA LEU A 45 36.59 -11.87 44.18
C LEU A 45 35.73 -11.57 45.42
N THR A 46 34.47 -11.19 45.20
CA THR A 46 33.39 -11.39 46.18
C THR A 46 32.05 -11.60 45.48
N PRO A 47 31.30 -12.68 45.76
CA PRO A 47 29.93 -12.84 45.30
C PRO A 47 28.96 -12.13 46.27
N ALA A 48 28.06 -11.32 45.73
CA ALA A 48 26.97 -10.71 46.50
C ALA A 48 25.70 -10.61 45.62
N ASP A 49 24.57 -11.12 46.11
CA ASP A 49 23.28 -11.03 45.44
C ASP A 49 22.85 -9.58 45.23
N GLN A 50 22.68 -9.15 43.98
CA GLN A 50 21.99 -7.91 43.64
C GLN A 50 21.04 -8.07 42.44
N THR A 51 19.75 -7.89 42.74
CA THR A 51 18.63 -7.79 41.79
C THR A 51 18.95 -6.84 40.64
N THR A 52 19.20 -7.38 39.44
CA THR A 52 19.55 -6.55 38.28
C THR A 52 18.29 -6.03 37.59
N THR A 53 17.82 -4.86 38.00
CA THR A 53 16.85 -4.07 37.22
C THR A 53 17.53 -3.55 35.95
N VAL A 54 17.27 -4.18 34.80
CA VAL A 54 17.86 -3.79 33.51
C VAL A 54 17.15 -2.55 32.96
N THR A 55 17.54 -1.37 33.45
CA THR A 55 17.19 -0.07 32.84
C THR A 55 18.06 0.20 31.62
N GLY A 56 17.98 -0.67 30.61
CA GLY A 56 18.52 -0.40 29.28
C GLY A 56 17.58 0.54 28.50
N PRO A 57 18.09 1.36 27.56
CA PRO A 57 17.23 1.99 26.57
C PRO A 57 16.47 0.89 25.79
N PRO A 58 15.22 1.12 25.36
CA PRO A 58 14.40 0.10 24.72
C PRO A 58 15.02 -0.30 23.38
N SER A 59 15.79 -1.39 23.38
CA SER A 59 16.27 -2.04 22.17
C SER A 59 15.06 -2.50 21.38
N SER A 60 14.86 -1.92 20.20
CA SER A 60 13.71 -2.18 19.32
C SER A 60 13.83 -3.53 18.61
N THR A 61 14.03 -4.59 19.39
CA THR A 61 13.81 -5.97 18.96
C THR A 61 12.32 -6.11 18.66
N ALA A 62 11.95 -5.94 17.39
CA ALA A 62 10.59 -6.20 16.94
C ALA A 62 10.22 -7.64 17.33
N VAL A 63 9.30 -7.80 18.26
CA VAL A 63 8.82 -9.11 18.70
C VAL A 63 8.32 -9.85 17.46
N PRO A 64 8.81 -11.06 17.15
CA PRO A 64 8.32 -11.82 16.02
C PRO A 64 6.82 -12.03 16.18
N VAL A 65 6.03 -11.36 15.35
CA VAL A 65 4.58 -11.53 15.31
C VAL A 65 4.32 -12.96 14.85
N GLU A 66 3.68 -13.76 15.70
CA GLU A 66 3.30 -15.13 15.35
C GLU A 66 2.39 -15.06 14.11
N PRO A 67 2.76 -15.72 12.99
CA PRO A 67 1.96 -15.66 11.78
C PRO A 67 0.61 -16.31 12.02
N GLY A 68 -0.48 -15.56 11.79
CA GLY A 68 -1.83 -16.08 11.94
C GLY A 68 -2.13 -17.23 10.96
N THR A 69 -3.23 -17.94 11.14
CA THR A 69 -3.63 -19.01 10.21
C THR A 69 -4.15 -18.43 8.89
N ALA A 70 -4.10 -19.23 7.82
CA ALA A 70 -4.70 -18.86 6.53
C ALA A 70 -6.20 -18.51 6.66
N GLU A 71 -6.93 -19.14 7.60
CA GLU A 71 -8.32 -18.80 7.89
C GLU A 71 -8.46 -17.41 8.54
N GLN A 72 -7.59 -17.06 9.48
CA GLN A 72 -7.55 -15.72 10.10
C GLN A 72 -7.21 -14.64 9.06
N TYR A 73 -6.18 -14.84 8.25
CA TYR A 73 -5.85 -13.93 7.14
C TYR A 73 -6.98 -13.82 6.12
N THR A 74 -7.68 -14.91 5.80
CA THR A 74 -8.82 -14.90 4.86
C THR A 74 -9.99 -14.10 5.40
N LYS A 75 -10.36 -14.31 6.68
CA LYS A 75 -11.43 -13.55 7.35
C LYS A 75 -11.09 -12.06 7.45
N ALA A 76 -9.84 -11.72 7.76
CA ALA A 76 -9.37 -10.35 7.83
C ALA A 76 -9.36 -9.65 6.47
N LEU A 77 -8.84 -10.30 5.43
CA LEU A 77 -8.81 -9.76 4.07
C LEU A 77 -10.23 -9.61 3.51
N LEU A 78 -11.13 -10.58 3.73
CA LEU A 78 -12.55 -10.46 3.40
C LEU A 78 -13.18 -9.24 4.08
N SER A 79 -12.96 -9.08 5.39
CA SER A 79 -13.46 -7.94 6.16
C SER A 79 -12.92 -6.60 5.62
N SER A 80 -11.67 -6.54 5.18
CA SER A 80 -11.07 -5.36 4.55
C SER A 80 -11.74 -5.05 3.20
N LEU A 81 -11.80 -6.04 2.30
CA LEU A 81 -12.38 -5.91 0.96
C LEU A 81 -13.86 -5.48 0.97
N THR A 82 -14.64 -5.86 1.99
CA THR A 82 -16.07 -5.47 2.10
C THR A 82 -16.34 -4.22 2.93
N SER A 83 -15.40 -3.75 3.75
CA SER A 83 -15.65 -2.65 4.71
C SER A 83 -14.86 -1.38 4.41
N ASP A 84 -13.85 -1.45 3.55
CA ASP A 84 -13.07 -0.29 3.10
C ASP A 84 -13.89 0.56 2.11
N PRO A 85 -14.17 1.85 2.40
CA PRO A 85 -14.88 2.73 1.49
C PRO A 85 -14.23 2.86 0.10
N ASP A 86 -12.91 2.73 0.00
CA ASP A 86 -12.19 2.84 -1.29
C ASP A 86 -12.49 1.67 -2.25
N ASN A 87 -12.96 0.53 -1.71
CA ASN A 87 -13.44 -0.63 -2.48
C ASN A 87 -14.91 -0.51 -2.90
N THR A 88 -15.63 0.56 -2.53
CA THR A 88 -17.06 0.73 -2.85
C THR A 88 -17.29 0.73 -4.37
N GLY A 89 -17.99 -0.29 -4.86
CA GLY A 89 -18.29 -0.46 -6.29
C GLY A 89 -17.19 -1.18 -7.08
N LEU A 90 -16.01 -1.44 -6.50
CA LEU A 90 -14.98 -2.30 -7.10
C LEU A 90 -15.41 -3.78 -7.05
N MET A 91 -15.92 -4.24 -5.90
CA MET A 91 -16.44 -5.59 -5.72
C MET A 91 -17.58 -5.64 -4.69
N ASN A 92 -18.43 -6.66 -4.80
CA ASN A 92 -19.48 -6.98 -3.82
C ASN A 92 -19.02 -8.08 -2.83
N ALA A 93 -19.84 -8.41 -1.83
CA ALA A 93 -19.49 -9.37 -0.79
C ALA A 93 -19.23 -10.80 -1.31
N THR A 94 -19.93 -11.26 -2.36
CA THR A 94 -19.69 -12.57 -3.00
C THR A 94 -18.39 -12.57 -3.80
N GLU A 95 -18.11 -11.48 -4.51
CA GLU A 95 -16.85 -11.26 -5.23
C GLU A 95 -15.66 -11.25 -4.25
N ALA A 96 -15.76 -10.50 -3.16
CA ALA A 96 -14.75 -10.45 -2.09
C ALA A 96 -14.54 -11.82 -1.41
N ALA A 97 -15.61 -12.57 -1.15
CA ALA A 97 -15.54 -13.92 -0.57
C ALA A 97 -14.86 -14.94 -1.50
N CYS A 98 -14.90 -14.72 -2.82
CA CYS A 98 -14.15 -15.51 -3.78
C CYS A 98 -12.67 -15.08 -3.87
N VAL A 99 -12.38 -13.77 -3.81
CA VAL A 99 -11.02 -13.22 -3.92
C VAL A 99 -10.17 -13.48 -2.69
N ALA A 100 -10.70 -13.24 -1.48
CA ALA A 100 -9.94 -13.30 -0.24
C ALA A 100 -9.15 -14.62 -0.03
N PRO A 101 -9.75 -15.84 -0.11
CA PRO A 101 -8.99 -17.08 0.04
C PRO A 101 -7.94 -17.24 -1.06
N LYS A 102 -8.30 -16.98 -2.33
CA LYS A 102 -7.38 -17.10 -3.47
C LYS A 102 -6.15 -16.19 -3.30
N TRP A 103 -6.29 -15.02 -2.68
CA TRP A 103 -5.18 -14.11 -2.41
C TRP A 103 -4.33 -14.57 -1.24
N VAL A 104 -4.92 -15.05 -0.15
CA VAL A 104 -4.17 -15.63 0.98
C VAL A 104 -3.40 -16.88 0.55
N ASP A 105 -3.98 -17.74 -0.29
CA ASP A 105 -3.30 -18.90 -0.89
C ASP A 105 -2.07 -18.52 -1.74
N SER A 106 -2.01 -17.29 -2.27
CA SER A 106 -0.89 -16.82 -3.10
C SER A 106 0.16 -16.01 -2.35
N ILE A 107 -0.25 -15.27 -1.31
CA ILE A 107 0.67 -14.50 -0.47
C ILE A 107 1.32 -15.44 0.58
N THR A 108 0.52 -16.34 1.12
CA THR A 108 0.77 -17.24 2.27
C THR A 108 0.92 -16.54 3.63
N PRO A 109 0.46 -17.17 4.74
CA PRO A 109 0.62 -16.63 6.09
C PRO A 109 2.07 -16.29 6.46
N GLU A 110 3.03 -17.08 5.99
CA GLU A 110 4.44 -16.93 6.31
C GLU A 110 5.04 -15.68 5.68
N ARG A 111 4.51 -15.21 4.53
CA ARG A 111 4.94 -13.95 3.90
C ARG A 111 4.32 -12.74 4.58
N PHE A 112 3.05 -12.82 5.00
CA PHE A 112 2.44 -11.80 5.86
C PHE A 112 3.22 -11.65 7.18
N GLY A 113 3.53 -12.75 7.87
CA GLY A 113 4.34 -12.75 9.09
C GLY A 113 5.75 -12.17 8.88
N LYS A 114 6.45 -12.57 7.80
CA LYS A 114 7.77 -11.99 7.44
C LYS A 114 7.71 -10.49 7.11
N ALA A 115 6.57 -9.99 6.64
CA ALA A 115 6.34 -8.57 6.41
C ALA A 115 5.86 -7.81 7.67
N GLY A 116 5.74 -8.49 8.82
CA GLY A 116 5.26 -7.90 10.07
C GLY A 116 3.76 -7.57 10.05
N ILE A 117 2.95 -8.31 9.29
CA ILE A 117 1.51 -8.08 9.11
C ILE A 117 0.72 -9.15 9.87
N ALA A 118 0.06 -8.77 10.96
CA ALA A 118 -0.92 -9.62 11.64
C ALA A 118 -2.27 -9.65 10.88
N PRO A 119 -3.15 -10.63 11.12
CA PRO A 119 -4.50 -10.61 10.56
C PRO A 119 -5.31 -9.34 10.94
N GLU A 120 -5.19 -8.84 12.17
CA GLU A 120 -5.90 -7.61 12.59
C GLU A 120 -5.37 -6.34 11.89
N ASP A 121 -4.14 -6.33 11.38
CA ASP A 121 -3.63 -5.22 10.56
C ASP A 121 -4.38 -5.11 9.23
N LEU A 122 -4.65 -6.23 8.54
CA LEU A 122 -5.44 -6.21 7.30
C LEU A 122 -6.88 -5.72 7.55
N LYS A 123 -7.49 -6.21 8.62
CA LYS A 123 -8.89 -5.95 8.99
C LYS A 123 -9.15 -4.48 9.39
N THR A 124 -8.15 -3.79 9.93
CA THR A 124 -8.27 -2.39 10.38
C THR A 124 -7.85 -1.36 9.34
N GLN A 125 -7.26 -1.78 8.22
CA GLN A 125 -6.86 -0.91 7.13
C GLN A 125 -8.04 -0.39 6.29
N LYS A 126 -7.87 0.84 5.80
CA LYS A 126 -8.76 1.53 4.85
C LYS A 126 -8.03 1.85 3.54
N SER A 127 -7.17 0.90 3.13
CA SER A 127 -6.48 0.91 1.86
C SER A 127 -5.79 -0.44 1.64
N MET A 128 -5.56 -0.81 0.39
CA MET A 128 -4.75 -1.97 0.03
C MET A 128 -3.25 -1.85 0.38
N SER A 129 -2.79 -0.69 0.90
CA SER A 129 -1.37 -0.37 1.08
C SER A 129 -0.59 -1.30 2.04
N VAL A 130 -1.27 -2.05 2.92
CA VAL A 130 -0.62 -3.11 3.72
C VAL A 130 -0.22 -4.31 2.86
N VAL A 131 -0.95 -4.64 1.78
CA VAL A 131 -0.53 -5.71 0.87
C VAL A 131 0.74 -5.31 0.10
N ASN A 132 0.96 -4.03 -0.17
CA ASN A 132 2.23 -3.56 -0.76
C ASN A 132 3.44 -3.89 0.13
N LYS A 133 3.28 -3.91 1.46
CA LYS A 133 4.35 -4.26 2.42
C LYS A 133 4.78 -5.74 2.35
N VAL A 134 3.97 -6.60 1.73
CA VAL A 134 4.28 -8.03 1.47
C VAL A 134 5.46 -8.20 0.50
N GLY A 135 5.88 -7.13 -0.18
CA GLY A 135 7.01 -7.15 -1.10
C GLY A 135 6.71 -8.02 -2.33
N LEU A 136 5.54 -7.79 -2.94
CA LEU A 136 5.16 -8.44 -4.20
C LEU A 136 5.92 -7.77 -5.35
N SER A 137 6.46 -8.56 -6.28
CA SER A 137 6.83 -8.07 -7.62
C SER A 137 5.57 -7.71 -8.42
N VAL A 138 5.71 -6.87 -9.46
CA VAL A 138 4.58 -6.53 -10.35
C VAL A 138 3.99 -7.80 -10.99
N LYS A 139 4.82 -8.81 -11.28
CA LYS A 139 4.37 -10.12 -11.80
C LYS A 139 3.52 -10.90 -10.80
N GLU A 140 3.90 -10.95 -9.53
CA GLU A 140 3.11 -11.61 -8.49
C GLU A 140 1.80 -10.86 -8.22
N ALA A 141 1.85 -9.53 -8.16
CA ALA A 141 0.65 -8.71 -8.03
C ALA A 141 -0.30 -8.87 -9.24
N LYS A 142 0.20 -9.05 -10.46
CA LYS A 142 -0.63 -9.34 -11.64
C LYS A 142 -1.28 -10.73 -11.55
N ALA A 143 -0.61 -11.71 -10.95
CA ALA A 143 -1.22 -13.01 -10.65
C ALA A 143 -2.32 -12.93 -9.56
N LEU A 144 -2.29 -11.93 -8.67
CA LEU A 144 -3.41 -11.60 -7.78
C LEU A 144 -4.57 -10.93 -8.54
N VAL A 145 -4.27 -10.02 -9.47
CA VAL A 145 -5.29 -9.37 -10.33
C VAL A 145 -6.04 -10.41 -11.19
N GLU A 146 -5.35 -11.34 -11.85
CA GLU A 146 -5.99 -12.42 -12.61
C GLU A 146 -6.89 -13.33 -11.72
N LYS A 147 -6.60 -13.44 -10.42
CA LYS A 147 -7.48 -14.15 -9.47
C LYS A 147 -8.80 -13.41 -9.19
N MET A 148 -8.86 -12.09 -9.41
CA MET A 148 -10.11 -11.29 -9.35
C MET A 148 -11.03 -11.60 -10.54
N LYS A 149 -10.44 -11.69 -11.74
CA LYS A 149 -11.12 -12.11 -12.98
C LYS A 149 -11.63 -13.54 -12.90
N GLY A 150 -10.86 -14.43 -12.25
CA GLY A 150 -11.31 -15.77 -11.83
C GLY A 150 -12.44 -15.80 -10.78
N CYS A 151 -12.92 -14.63 -10.34
CA CYS A 151 -14.12 -14.42 -9.50
C CYS A 151 -15.20 -13.58 -10.20
N GLY A 152 -15.07 -13.32 -11.51
CA GLY A 152 -16.02 -12.53 -12.29
C GLY A 152 -15.77 -11.02 -12.29
N ILE A 153 -14.68 -10.54 -11.66
CA ILE A 153 -14.36 -9.11 -11.57
C ILE A 153 -13.47 -8.71 -12.76
N ASP A 154 -14.04 -8.03 -13.76
CA ASP A 154 -13.22 -7.35 -14.78
C ASP A 154 -12.73 -6.00 -14.23
N VAL A 155 -11.44 -5.90 -13.95
CA VAL A 155 -10.83 -4.71 -13.33
C VAL A 155 -10.86 -3.50 -14.26
N ARG A 156 -10.83 -3.71 -15.58
CA ARG A 156 -10.94 -2.65 -16.59
C ARG A 156 -12.35 -2.07 -16.64
N GLU A 157 -13.39 -2.90 -16.66
CA GLU A 157 -14.78 -2.43 -16.62
C GLU A 157 -15.08 -1.71 -15.29
N ARG A 158 -14.60 -2.23 -14.15
CA ARG A 158 -14.73 -1.57 -12.84
C ARG A 158 -13.98 -0.23 -12.80
N TRP A 159 -12.79 -0.13 -13.41
CA TRP A 159 -12.06 1.13 -13.53
C TRP A 159 -12.81 2.14 -14.42
N LEU A 160 -13.27 1.71 -15.61
CA LEU A 160 -14.07 2.53 -16.53
C LEU A 160 -15.43 2.94 -15.98
N ALA A 161 -15.99 2.20 -15.01
CA ALA A 161 -17.17 2.61 -14.25
C ALA A 161 -16.83 3.64 -13.17
N THR A 162 -15.77 3.42 -12.37
CA THR A 162 -15.42 4.26 -11.22
C THR A 162 -14.77 5.61 -11.57
N THR A 163 -14.20 5.77 -12.77
CA THR A 163 -13.77 7.10 -13.23
C THR A 163 -14.91 8.11 -13.30
N ASN A 164 -16.13 7.67 -13.64
CA ASN A 164 -17.32 8.53 -13.65
C ASN A 164 -17.85 8.87 -12.24
N THR A 165 -17.46 8.12 -11.19
CA THR A 165 -18.01 8.29 -9.83
C THR A 165 -17.14 9.13 -8.91
N ARG A 166 -15.85 9.33 -9.23
CA ARG A 166 -14.90 10.13 -8.44
C ARG A 166 -14.97 11.65 -8.70
N GLY A 167 -16.16 12.17 -8.99
CA GLY A 167 -16.44 13.61 -9.17
C GLY A 167 -15.97 14.24 -10.48
N GLN A 168 -15.06 13.59 -11.22
CA GLN A 168 -14.81 13.92 -12.62
C GLN A 168 -15.89 13.28 -13.50
N VAL A 169 -16.80 14.10 -14.05
CA VAL A 169 -17.72 13.64 -15.09
C VAL A 169 -16.94 13.47 -16.39
N VAL A 170 -16.47 12.24 -16.63
CA VAL A 170 -15.85 11.84 -17.90
C VAL A 170 -16.89 11.97 -19.00
N ASP A 171 -16.70 12.89 -19.96
CA ASP A 171 -17.67 13.06 -21.05
C ASP A 171 -17.68 11.85 -22.00
N THR A 172 -18.76 11.68 -22.76
CA THR A 172 -18.98 10.51 -23.61
C THR A 172 -17.88 10.29 -24.66
N LYS A 173 -17.20 11.35 -25.12
CA LYS A 173 -16.08 11.25 -26.07
C LYS A 173 -14.81 10.78 -25.37
N VAL A 174 -14.49 11.37 -24.22
CA VAL A 174 -13.35 10.94 -23.37
C VAL A 174 -13.54 9.47 -22.99
N ARG A 175 -14.74 9.08 -22.53
CA ARG A 175 -15.10 7.70 -22.19
C ARG A 175 -14.93 6.76 -23.39
N SER A 176 -15.49 7.09 -24.54
CA SER A 176 -15.38 6.28 -25.76
C SER A 176 -13.92 6.14 -26.25
N CYS A 177 -13.09 7.17 -26.04
CA CYS A 177 -11.66 7.11 -26.30
C CYS A 177 -10.93 6.15 -25.35
N LEU A 178 -11.20 6.22 -24.04
CA LEU A 178 -10.63 5.30 -23.04
C LEU A 178 -11.08 3.86 -23.28
N GLU A 179 -12.36 3.63 -23.58
CA GLU A 179 -12.94 2.34 -23.95
C GLU A 179 -12.31 1.73 -25.22
N LYS A 180 -11.72 2.56 -26.09
CA LYS A 180 -11.00 2.13 -27.30
C LYS A 180 -9.50 1.92 -27.10
N LYS A 181 -8.86 2.67 -26.20
CA LYS A 181 -7.39 2.73 -26.07
C LYS A 181 -6.82 2.04 -24.84
N LEU A 182 -7.51 2.06 -23.70
CA LEU A 182 -7.07 1.27 -22.54
C LEU A 182 -7.34 -0.21 -22.83
N THR A 183 -6.27 -1.00 -22.94
CA THR A 183 -6.36 -2.46 -23.02
C THR A 183 -6.59 -3.06 -21.64
N THR A 184 -7.14 -4.28 -21.57
CA THR A 184 -7.27 -5.02 -20.30
C THR A 184 -5.90 -5.28 -19.68
N ASP A 185 -4.90 -5.67 -20.48
CA ASP A 185 -3.55 -5.93 -19.99
C ASP A 185 -2.89 -4.68 -19.37
N LEU A 186 -3.09 -3.50 -19.96
CA LEU A 186 -2.56 -2.25 -19.42
C LEU A 186 -3.22 -1.88 -18.08
N VAL A 187 -4.54 -2.02 -17.95
CA VAL A 187 -5.24 -1.72 -16.68
C VAL A 187 -4.93 -2.76 -15.61
N ASP A 188 -4.89 -4.05 -15.96
CA ASP A 188 -4.51 -5.14 -15.03
C ASP A 188 -3.06 -4.98 -14.55
N THR A 189 -2.16 -4.52 -15.42
CA THR A 189 -0.78 -4.20 -15.05
C THR A 189 -0.71 -2.96 -14.16
N MET A 190 -1.47 -1.90 -14.43
CA MET A 190 -1.51 -0.73 -13.54
C MET A 190 -2.11 -1.05 -12.17
N ALA A 191 -3.12 -1.94 -12.09
CA ALA A 191 -3.62 -2.48 -10.83
C ALA A 191 -2.53 -3.28 -10.08
N ALA A 192 -1.75 -4.10 -10.79
CA ALA A 192 -0.63 -4.84 -10.22
C ALA A 192 0.52 -3.92 -9.73
N VAL A 193 0.79 -2.81 -10.42
CA VAL A 193 1.73 -1.77 -9.95
C VAL A 193 1.22 -1.13 -8.65
N GLY A 194 -0.08 -0.80 -8.59
CA GLY A 194 -0.71 -0.28 -7.37
C GLY A 194 -0.63 -1.24 -6.19
N LEU A 195 -0.86 -2.54 -6.43
CA LEU A 195 -0.90 -3.60 -5.40
C LEU A 195 0.49 -4.10 -4.95
N SER A 196 1.51 -3.98 -5.81
CA SER A 196 2.92 -4.21 -5.42
C SER A 196 3.55 -2.99 -4.75
N GLY A 197 3.13 -1.78 -5.12
CA GLY A 197 3.80 -0.53 -4.75
C GLY A 197 5.17 -0.33 -5.43
N ASN A 198 5.62 -1.25 -6.27
CA ASN A 198 6.94 -1.21 -6.87
C ASN A 198 6.97 -0.34 -8.15
N THR A 199 6.85 0.97 -7.97
CA THR A 199 6.94 1.97 -9.05
C THR A 199 8.33 2.04 -9.71
N SER A 200 9.33 1.37 -9.14
CA SER A 200 10.70 1.30 -9.68
C SER A 200 10.97 0.08 -10.55
N ASP A 201 9.99 -0.82 -10.71
CA ASP A 201 10.02 -1.90 -11.69
C ASP A 201 10.03 -1.33 -13.13
N PRO A 202 10.83 -1.87 -14.07
CA PRO A 202 10.80 -1.44 -15.48
C PRO A 202 9.40 -1.55 -16.11
N THR A 203 8.64 -2.60 -15.78
CA THR A 203 7.25 -2.79 -16.22
C THR A 203 6.37 -1.68 -15.66
N ALA A 204 6.55 -1.30 -14.39
CA ALA A 204 5.78 -0.22 -13.78
C ALA A 204 6.02 1.12 -14.46
N ARG A 205 7.28 1.47 -14.78
CA ARG A 205 7.61 2.70 -15.50
C ARG A 205 7.03 2.72 -16.91
N GLN A 206 7.17 1.63 -17.66
CA GLN A 206 6.62 1.52 -19.02
C GLN A 206 5.10 1.66 -19.02
N SER A 207 4.40 0.84 -18.23
CA SER A 207 2.93 0.84 -18.18
C SER A 207 2.37 2.17 -17.67
N SER A 208 3.03 2.82 -16.71
CA SER A 208 2.61 4.14 -16.23
C SER A 208 2.73 5.21 -17.33
N GLY A 209 3.79 5.16 -18.14
CA GLY A 209 3.97 6.06 -19.28
C GLY A 209 2.93 5.84 -20.39
N GLU A 210 2.67 4.58 -20.75
CA GLU A 210 1.64 4.21 -21.74
C GLU A 210 0.23 4.61 -21.26
N PHE A 211 -0.08 4.34 -19.98
CA PHE A 211 -1.35 4.72 -19.37
C PHE A 211 -1.54 6.24 -19.35
N LEU A 212 -0.54 7.01 -18.91
CA LEU A 212 -0.59 8.47 -18.93
C LEU A 212 -0.74 9.03 -20.34
N ALA A 213 -0.07 8.46 -21.34
CA ALA A 213 -0.21 8.86 -22.73
C ALA A 213 -1.65 8.64 -23.25
N VAL A 214 -2.29 7.51 -22.91
CA VAL A 214 -3.71 7.28 -23.23
C VAL A 214 -4.63 8.27 -22.51
N LEU A 215 -4.38 8.58 -21.23
CA LEU A 215 -5.17 9.57 -20.49
C LEU A 215 -5.03 10.99 -21.07
N GLN A 216 -3.83 11.38 -21.51
CA GLN A 216 -3.58 12.67 -22.18
C GLN A 216 -4.22 12.72 -23.58
N GLU A 217 -4.05 11.68 -24.41
CA GLU A 217 -4.62 11.63 -25.77
C GLU A 217 -6.17 11.63 -25.74
N CYS A 218 -6.77 11.01 -24.73
CA CYS A 218 -8.21 11.06 -24.51
C CYS A 218 -8.70 12.33 -23.80
N GLY A 219 -7.81 13.25 -23.38
CA GLY A 219 -8.19 14.52 -22.77
C GLY A 219 -8.59 14.46 -21.28
N VAL A 220 -8.25 13.38 -20.57
CA VAL A 220 -8.45 13.26 -19.11
C VAL A 220 -7.51 14.20 -18.34
N TYR A 221 -6.29 14.39 -18.86
CA TYR A 221 -5.33 15.36 -18.38
C TYR A 221 -4.91 16.31 -19.51
N PRO A 222 -4.76 17.63 -19.25
CA PRO A 222 -4.17 18.53 -20.23
C PRO A 222 -2.69 18.17 -20.42
N ALA A 223 -2.21 18.19 -21.67
CA ALA A 223 -0.81 17.97 -21.96
C ALA A 223 0.05 19.12 -21.41
N GLY A 224 1.12 18.79 -20.67
CA GLY A 224 2.07 19.77 -20.12
C GLY A 224 1.91 20.11 -18.63
N GLN A 225 1.45 19.17 -17.80
CA GLN A 225 1.68 19.14 -16.35
C GLN A 225 2.59 17.96 -15.99
#